data_AF-A0A535TR44-F1
#
_entry.id   AF-A0A535TR44-F1
#
_cell.length_a   1.000
_cell.length_b   1.000
_cell.length_c   1.000
_cell.angle_alpha   90.00
_cell.angle_beta   90.00
_cell.angle_gamma   90.00
#
_symmetry.space_group_name_H-M   'P 1'
#
loop_
_entity.id
_entity.type
_entity.pdbx_description
1 polymer ?
#
loop_
_entity_poly.entity_id
_entity_poly.type
_entity_poly.pdbx_seq_one_letter_code
_entity_poly.pdbx_strand_id
1 'polypeptide(L)'
;MGSSRRPRRQGQQGSRPHRPRHGAGVGSQQCVAGPGNRGVLDRVPPAVSVALLALILRGAFFAFRHVWAGPRGQRRAGVVFGISSVLAPFFFAAALGAIASGRVAVSGPSVPIWQACFNPTSISFGLVSLAATAFIGASFLVGDARRFGMPDMTDYFKRRAVLATVVLIIMGTIALAVMGLENSRLLSAMLTGLGTPFALAAVVFTPVVGFLLWRGILLWYRTLSVVVVGSLVFAWGFGQSPYLLPRQLTIAQAAPPFGTEVLLSIVTLLVVVLVLPSLALLVYLDQRGDLESP
;
A
#
# COMPACT_ATOMS: atom_id res chain seq x y z
N MET A 1 -45.75 -65.38 -55.30
CA MET A 1 -44.42 -65.07 -55.86
C MET A 1 -43.48 -64.71 -54.72
N GLY A 2 -42.43 -65.50 -54.52
CA GLY A 2 -41.57 -65.41 -53.35
C GLY A 2 -40.08 -65.26 -53.67
N SER A 3 -39.37 -64.76 -52.66
CA SER A 3 -37.98 -65.06 -52.28
C SER A 3 -36.78 -64.49 -53.05
N SER A 4 -35.71 -64.31 -52.27
CA SER A 4 -34.26 -64.26 -52.60
C SER A 4 -33.64 -62.86 -52.77
N ARG A 5 -32.88 -62.32 -51.79
CA ARG A 5 -31.49 -62.58 -51.34
C ARG A 5 -30.37 -62.33 -52.38
N ARG A 6 -29.69 -61.17 -52.21
CA ARG A 6 -28.22 -60.87 -52.18
C ARG A 6 -27.29 -61.33 -53.33
N PRO A 7 -26.20 -60.58 -53.66
CA PRO A 7 -24.95 -60.68 -52.87
C PRO A 7 -24.08 -59.42 -52.69
N ARG A 8 -23.16 -59.53 -51.73
CA ARG A 8 -22.01 -58.66 -51.42
C ARG A 8 -20.92 -58.76 -52.51
N ARG A 9 -20.13 -57.68 -52.68
CA ARG A 9 -18.68 -57.78 -52.93
C ARG A 9 -17.91 -56.83 -52.01
N GLN A 10 -16.98 -57.42 -51.27
CA GLN A 10 -15.89 -56.78 -50.53
C GLN A 10 -14.72 -56.54 -51.50
N GLY A 11 -13.94 -55.48 -51.24
CA GLY A 11 -12.58 -55.32 -51.77
C GLY A 11 -11.76 -54.47 -50.78
N GLN A 12 -10.94 -55.18 -49.99
CA GLN A 12 -9.57 -54.88 -49.49
C GLN A 12 -9.22 -53.46 -49.02
N GLN A 13 -8.88 -53.18 -47.74
CA GLN A 13 -7.70 -53.56 -46.92
C GLN A 13 -6.31 -53.14 -47.47
N GLY A 14 -5.69 -52.20 -46.73
CA GLY A 14 -4.26 -51.91 -46.64
C GLY A 14 -4.05 -50.87 -45.53
N SER A 15 -3.91 -51.25 -44.25
CA SER A 15 -2.66 -51.65 -43.56
C SER A 15 -1.72 -50.46 -43.22
N ARG A 16 -1.68 -50.11 -41.92
CA ARG A 16 -0.72 -49.23 -41.16
C ARG A 16 0.75 -49.73 -41.29
N PRO A 17 1.86 -49.13 -40.74
CA PRO A 17 1.99 -48.25 -39.54
C PRO A 17 3.19 -47.24 -39.42
N HIS A 18 3.29 -46.59 -38.24
CA HIS A 18 4.49 -46.11 -37.47
C HIS A 18 5.31 -44.81 -37.82
N ARG A 19 5.09 -43.75 -36.98
CA ARG A 19 6.01 -42.90 -36.12
C ARG A 19 7.46 -42.51 -36.59
N PRO A 20 8.20 -41.56 -35.94
CA PRO A 20 7.91 -40.42 -35.01
C PRO A 20 8.79 -39.13 -35.25
N ARG A 21 8.77 -38.18 -34.29
CA ARG A 21 9.76 -37.11 -33.90
C ARG A 21 9.28 -35.66 -34.11
N HIS A 22 9.00 -34.93 -33.02
CA HIS A 22 9.92 -34.10 -32.20
C HIS A 22 10.44 -32.84 -32.91
N GLY A 23 9.91 -31.70 -32.48
CA GLY A 23 10.40 -30.34 -32.70
C GLY A 23 9.48 -29.38 -31.95
N ALA A 24 9.78 -29.06 -30.69
CA ALA A 24 10.32 -27.75 -30.31
C ALA A 24 9.37 -26.59 -30.67
N GLY A 25 8.30 -26.41 -29.89
CA GLY A 25 7.55 -25.16 -29.79
C GLY A 25 8.04 -24.34 -28.60
N VAL A 26 9.31 -23.95 -28.63
CA VAL A 26 9.91 -22.98 -27.70
C VAL A 26 9.79 -21.61 -28.34
N GLY A 27 9.25 -20.65 -27.57
CA GLY A 27 9.66 -19.24 -27.66
C GLY A 27 9.20 -18.45 -28.89
N SER A 28 8.04 -17.82 -28.76
CA SER A 28 7.86 -16.47 -29.32
C SER A 28 6.76 -15.73 -28.56
N GLN A 29 7.04 -15.41 -27.29
CA GLN A 29 6.55 -14.16 -26.73
C GLN A 29 7.15 -13.06 -27.60
N GLN A 30 6.39 -12.60 -28.59
CA GLN A 30 6.73 -11.44 -29.37
C GLN A 30 6.76 -10.23 -28.43
N CYS A 31 7.96 -9.87 -27.98
CA CYS A 31 8.30 -8.50 -27.64
C CYS A 31 8.00 -7.63 -28.87
N VAL A 32 6.80 -7.08 -28.94
CA VAL A 32 6.51 -5.95 -29.81
C VAL A 32 7.20 -4.73 -29.19
N ALA A 33 8.48 -4.58 -29.51
CA ALA A 33 9.21 -3.33 -29.38
C ALA A 33 8.69 -2.36 -30.45
N GLY A 34 7.57 -1.68 -30.16
CA GLY A 34 7.06 -0.59 -30.96
C GLY A 34 7.83 0.72 -30.68
N PRO A 35 8.06 1.57 -31.69
CA PRO A 35 8.75 2.83 -31.51
C PRO A 35 7.80 3.81 -30.82
N GLY A 36 8.05 4.10 -29.55
CA GLY A 36 7.23 5.07 -28.83
C GLY A 36 7.52 5.08 -27.34
N ASN A 37 8.57 5.80 -26.95
CA ASN A 37 8.86 6.13 -25.54
C ASN A 37 7.77 7.01 -24.87
N ARG A 38 6.58 7.12 -25.50
CA ARG A 38 5.35 7.73 -24.97
C ARG A 38 4.47 6.72 -24.21
N GLY A 39 4.62 5.41 -24.46
CA GLY A 39 3.77 4.37 -23.87
C GLY A 39 4.05 4.00 -22.41
N VAL A 40 5.20 4.41 -21.84
CA VAL A 40 5.52 4.14 -20.43
C VAL A 40 4.85 5.18 -19.53
N LEU A 41 4.92 6.47 -19.89
CA LEU A 41 4.25 7.54 -19.14
C LEU A 41 2.72 7.43 -19.20
N ASP A 42 2.15 6.98 -20.32
CA ASP A 42 0.71 6.74 -20.45
C ASP A 42 0.21 5.58 -19.57
N ARG A 43 1.12 4.72 -19.08
CA ARG A 43 0.80 3.60 -18.17
C ARG A 43 1.05 3.90 -16.70
N VAL A 44 1.85 4.92 -16.37
CA VAL A 44 2.05 5.32 -14.98
C VAL A 44 0.78 6.07 -14.53
N PRO A 45 0.07 5.59 -13.49
CA PRO A 45 -1.12 6.27 -13.01
C PRO A 45 -0.76 7.71 -12.64
N PRO A 46 -1.52 8.74 -13.09
CA PRO A 46 -1.24 10.12 -12.72
C PRO A 46 -1.21 10.32 -11.20
N ALA A 47 -1.98 9.52 -10.44
CA ALA A 47 -1.90 9.46 -8.99
C ALA A 47 -0.50 9.09 -8.46
N VAL A 48 0.16 8.08 -9.05
CA VAL A 48 1.51 7.66 -8.67
C VAL A 48 2.51 8.73 -9.07
N SER A 49 2.38 9.34 -10.24
CA SER A 49 3.24 10.46 -10.66
C SER A 49 3.14 11.65 -9.69
N VAL A 50 1.92 11.98 -9.24
CA VAL A 50 1.67 13.03 -8.25
C VAL A 50 2.24 12.64 -6.88
N ALA A 51 2.09 11.38 -6.46
CA ALA A 51 2.67 10.88 -5.21
C ALA A 51 4.20 10.93 -5.21
N LEU A 52 4.83 10.55 -6.33
CA LEU A 52 6.27 10.61 -6.54
C LEU A 52 6.76 12.06 -6.58
N LEU A 53 6.04 12.95 -7.28
CA LEU A 53 6.35 14.38 -7.29
C LEU A 53 6.27 14.97 -5.88
N ALA A 54 5.24 14.61 -5.11
CA ALA A 54 5.09 15.04 -3.73
C ALA A 54 6.24 14.52 -2.84
N LEU A 55 6.70 13.28 -3.05
CA LEU A 55 7.86 12.72 -2.34
C LEU A 55 9.15 13.47 -2.70
N ILE A 56 9.38 13.78 -3.98
CA ILE A 56 10.53 14.55 -4.45
C ILE A 56 10.51 15.96 -3.86
N LEU A 57 9.36 16.64 -3.88
CA LEU A 57 9.21 17.98 -3.29
C LEU A 57 9.50 17.97 -1.78
N ARG A 58 9.09 16.92 -1.06
CA ARG A 58 9.40 16.75 0.36
C ARG A 58 10.90 16.60 0.61
N GLY A 59 11.60 15.82 -0.22
CA GLY A 59 13.07 15.68 -0.16
C GLY A 59 13.80 16.98 -0.51
N ALA A 60 13.36 17.66 -1.57
CA ALA A 60 13.91 18.94 -2.00
C ALA A 60 13.75 20.02 -0.91
N PHE A 61 12.61 20.05 -0.21
CA PHE A 61 12.42 20.98 0.90
C PHE A 61 13.47 20.80 2.01
N PHE A 62 13.77 19.56 2.42
CA PHE A 62 14.80 19.31 3.43
C PHE A 62 16.20 19.74 2.97
N ALA A 63 16.52 19.54 1.69
CA ALA A 63 17.77 19.99 1.11
C ALA A 63 17.85 21.52 1.06
N PHE A 64 16.82 22.20 0.56
CA PHE A 64 16.87 23.65 0.32
C PHE A 64 16.43 24.52 1.51
N ARG A 65 15.97 23.96 2.64
CA ARG A 65 15.43 24.74 3.77
C ARG A 65 16.35 25.84 4.29
N HIS A 66 17.67 25.68 4.14
CA HIS A 66 18.68 26.65 4.59
C HIS A 66 18.90 27.81 3.60
N VAL A 67 18.46 27.67 2.35
CA VAL A 67 18.62 28.68 1.28
C VAL A 67 17.52 29.75 1.35
N TRP A 68 16.35 29.41 1.92
CA TRP A 68 15.20 30.32 2.00
C TRP A 68 15.24 31.24 3.24
N ALA A 69 16.27 32.09 3.32
CA ALA A 69 16.39 33.09 4.36
C ALA A 69 15.42 34.27 4.08
N GLY A 70 14.20 34.20 4.61
CA GLY A 70 13.26 35.33 4.57
C GLY A 70 11.82 34.96 4.98
N PRO A 71 11.06 35.85 5.66
CA PRO A 71 9.73 35.53 6.19
C PRO A 71 8.71 35.06 5.15
N ARG A 72 8.76 35.64 3.93
CA ARG A 72 7.87 35.27 2.81
C ARG A 72 8.31 33.98 2.12
N GLY A 73 9.62 33.76 1.98
CA GLY A 73 10.19 32.53 1.41
C GLY A 73 9.88 31.32 2.28
N GLN A 74 10.05 31.47 3.60
CA GLN A 74 9.80 30.41 4.57
C GLN A 74 8.31 30.05 4.67
N ARG A 75 7.40 31.03 4.55
CA ARG A 75 5.96 30.77 4.46
C ARG A 75 5.59 29.98 3.20
N ARG A 76 6.08 30.39 2.02
CA ARG A 76 5.81 29.68 0.76
C ARG A 76 6.37 28.26 0.78
N ALA A 77 7.62 28.11 1.25
CA ALA A 77 8.26 26.81 1.38
C ALA A 77 7.50 25.90 2.36
N GLY A 78 7.03 26.45 3.49
CA GLY A 78 6.19 25.73 4.45
C GLY A 78 4.83 25.29 3.87
N VAL A 79 4.19 26.12 3.05
CA VAL A 79 2.93 25.74 2.36
C VAL A 79 3.18 24.63 1.35
N VAL A 80 4.22 24.72 0.52
CA VAL A 80 4.57 23.67 -0.46
C VAL A 80 4.93 22.36 0.25
N PHE A 81 5.67 22.43 1.35
CA PHE A 81 5.99 21.27 2.18
C PHE A 81 4.74 20.64 2.81
N GLY A 82 3.81 21.47 3.30
CA GLY A 82 2.54 21.00 3.85
C GLY A 82 1.68 20.31 2.81
N ILE A 83 1.52 20.93 1.64
CA ILE A 83 0.76 20.38 0.51
C ILE A 83 1.36 19.04 0.07
N SER A 84 2.67 18.99 -0.19
CA SER A 84 3.34 17.74 -0.59
C SER A 84 3.24 16.65 0.48
N SER A 85 3.31 16.99 1.77
CA SER A 85 3.16 16.03 2.88
C SER A 85 1.76 15.44 2.99
N VAL A 86 0.73 16.12 2.49
CA VAL A 86 -0.65 15.61 2.41
C VAL A 86 -0.86 14.79 1.15
N LEU A 87 -0.36 15.26 0.00
CA LEU A 87 -0.56 14.58 -1.28
C LEU A 87 0.11 13.21 -1.33
N ALA A 88 1.36 13.09 -0.84
CA ALA A 88 2.09 11.83 -0.92
C ALA A 88 1.33 10.65 -0.28
N PRO A 89 0.99 10.65 1.02
CA PRO A 89 0.28 9.53 1.64
C PRO A 89 -1.11 9.32 1.04
N PHE A 90 -1.82 10.40 0.67
CA PHE A 90 -3.16 10.29 0.07
C PHE A 90 -3.11 9.53 -1.27
N PHE A 91 -2.25 9.96 -2.20
CA PHE A 91 -2.20 9.36 -3.53
C PHE A 91 -1.57 7.95 -3.53
N PHE A 92 -0.60 7.68 -2.66
CA PHE A 92 -0.07 6.32 -2.47
C PHE A 92 -1.17 5.37 -2.00
N ALA A 93 -1.92 5.74 -0.96
CA ALA A 93 -2.98 4.88 -0.44
C ALA A 93 -4.19 4.82 -1.38
N ALA A 94 -4.52 5.90 -2.10
CA ALA A 94 -5.58 5.86 -3.12
C ALA A 94 -5.24 4.92 -4.28
N ALA A 95 -3.96 4.84 -4.68
CA ALA A 95 -3.51 3.84 -5.64
C ALA A 95 -3.67 2.41 -5.10
N LEU A 96 -3.34 2.16 -3.83
CA LEU A 96 -3.59 0.86 -3.19
C LEU A 96 -5.09 0.52 -3.13
N GLY A 97 -5.95 1.48 -2.80
CA GLY A 97 -7.40 1.29 -2.80
C GLY A 97 -7.97 1.03 -4.20
N ALA A 98 -7.40 1.64 -5.24
CA ALA A 98 -7.77 1.37 -6.62
C ALA A 98 -7.45 -0.08 -7.02
N ILE A 99 -6.27 -0.59 -6.63
CA ILE A 99 -5.87 -1.99 -6.82
C ILE A 99 -6.83 -2.92 -6.05
N ALA A 100 -7.10 -2.61 -4.79
CA ALA A 100 -7.99 -3.39 -3.93
C ALA A 100 -9.43 -3.45 -4.45
N SER A 101 -9.89 -2.42 -5.17
CA SER A 101 -11.22 -2.40 -5.79
C SER A 101 -11.38 -3.36 -6.98
N GLY A 102 -10.28 -3.92 -7.51
CA GLY A 102 -10.30 -4.88 -8.62
C GLY A 102 -10.67 -4.27 -9.98
N ARG A 103 -10.80 -2.94 -10.08
CA ARG A 103 -11.20 -2.22 -11.30
C ARG A 103 -10.04 -1.93 -12.25
N VAL A 104 -8.81 -2.28 -11.89
CA VAL A 104 -7.64 -2.23 -12.77
C VAL A 104 -7.57 -3.55 -13.53
N ALA A 105 -7.95 -3.55 -14.82
CA ALA A 105 -7.89 -4.72 -15.68
C ALA A 105 -6.52 -4.83 -16.36
N VAL A 106 -5.91 -6.03 -16.34
CA VAL A 106 -4.65 -6.33 -17.03
C VAL A 106 -4.88 -6.59 -18.53
N SER A 107 -6.13 -6.78 -18.98
CA SER A 107 -6.44 -7.21 -20.36
C SER A 107 -7.80 -6.68 -20.84
N GLY A 108 -7.82 -5.58 -21.60
CA GLY A 108 -9.02 -5.07 -22.30
C GLY A 108 -9.84 -4.02 -21.54
N PRO A 109 -10.73 -3.31 -22.27
CA PRO A 109 -10.86 -1.85 -22.25
C PRO A 109 -11.10 -1.34 -20.83
N SER A 110 -10.00 -0.92 -20.22
CA SER A 110 -9.99 -0.44 -18.86
C SER A 110 -10.64 0.93 -18.84
N VAL A 111 -11.65 1.08 -17.97
CA VAL A 111 -12.02 2.39 -17.43
C VAL A 111 -10.73 3.18 -17.21
N PRO A 112 -10.64 4.44 -17.67
CA PRO A 112 -9.41 5.20 -17.55
C PRO A 112 -8.89 5.15 -16.11
N ILE A 113 -7.60 4.89 -15.92
CA ILE A 113 -6.99 4.68 -14.58
C ILE A 113 -7.27 5.88 -13.64
N TRP A 114 -7.52 7.08 -14.19
CA TRP A 114 -7.98 8.23 -13.42
C TRP A 114 -9.33 8.00 -12.74
N GLN A 115 -10.32 7.44 -13.42
CA GLN A 115 -11.61 7.05 -12.82
C GLN A 115 -11.44 5.90 -11.81
N ALA A 116 -10.48 5.00 -12.05
CA ALA A 116 -10.16 3.94 -11.09
C ALA A 116 -9.60 4.48 -9.75
N CYS A 117 -8.85 5.58 -9.80
CA CYS A 117 -8.34 6.27 -8.60
C CYS A 117 -9.38 7.11 -7.87
N PHE A 118 -10.47 7.54 -8.53
CA PHE A 118 -11.57 8.33 -7.93
C PHE A 118 -12.78 7.48 -7.52
N ASN A 119 -12.55 6.23 -7.12
CA ASN A 119 -13.59 5.41 -6.53
C ASN A 119 -13.77 5.69 -5.03
N PRO A 120 -14.96 5.47 -4.46
CA PRO A 120 -15.21 5.63 -3.03
C PRO A 120 -14.18 4.87 -2.18
N THR A 121 -13.91 3.60 -2.50
CA THR A 121 -12.86 2.82 -1.83
C THR A 121 -11.48 3.51 -1.89
N SER A 122 -11.04 3.98 -3.05
CA SER A 122 -9.73 4.65 -3.22
C SER A 122 -9.63 5.94 -2.39
N ILE A 123 -10.69 6.74 -2.38
CA ILE A 123 -10.78 7.98 -1.59
C ILE A 123 -10.72 7.64 -0.09
N SER A 124 -11.48 6.63 0.35
CA SER A 124 -11.44 6.18 1.75
C SER A 124 -10.05 5.73 2.19
N PHE A 125 -9.34 4.96 1.37
CA PHE A 125 -7.95 4.56 1.66
C PHE A 125 -7.01 5.77 1.76
N GLY A 126 -7.13 6.72 0.83
CA GLY A 126 -6.37 7.98 0.86
C GLY A 126 -6.63 8.78 2.14
N LEU A 127 -7.89 8.93 2.53
CA LEU A 127 -8.29 9.66 3.74
C LEU A 127 -7.83 8.98 5.03
N VAL A 128 -7.95 7.65 5.11
CA VAL A 128 -7.44 6.87 6.26
C VAL A 128 -5.92 7.01 6.38
N SER A 129 -5.18 6.92 5.27
CA SER A 129 -3.73 7.09 5.28
C SER A 129 -3.32 8.50 5.73
N LEU A 130 -4.05 9.52 5.29
CA LEU A 130 -3.83 10.89 5.73
C LEU A 130 -4.10 11.05 7.24
N ALA A 131 -5.22 10.53 7.72
CA ALA A 131 -5.58 10.57 9.14
C ALA A 131 -4.56 9.79 10.01
N ALA A 132 -4.10 8.62 9.55
CA ALA A 132 -3.10 7.81 10.23
C ALA A 132 -1.75 8.53 10.30
N THR A 133 -1.35 9.19 9.20
CA THR A 133 -0.12 10.01 9.14
C THR A 133 -0.20 11.20 10.10
N ALA A 134 -1.35 11.90 10.14
CA ALA A 134 -1.58 13.00 11.07
C ALA A 134 -1.58 12.52 12.53
N PHE A 135 -2.20 11.38 12.81
CA PHE A 135 -2.25 10.76 14.14
C PHE A 135 -0.86 10.39 14.66
N ILE A 136 -0.08 9.64 13.88
CA ILE A 136 1.26 9.24 14.32
C ILE A 136 2.21 10.44 14.42
N GLY A 137 2.11 11.39 13.48
CA GLY A 137 2.91 12.63 13.54
C GLY A 137 2.60 13.46 14.78
N ALA A 138 1.32 13.68 15.09
CA ALA A 138 0.90 14.42 16.28
C ALA A 138 1.30 13.68 17.57
N SER A 139 1.17 12.34 17.61
CA SER A 139 1.61 11.53 18.74
C SER A 139 3.11 11.67 19.00
N PHE A 140 3.94 11.57 17.97
CA PHE A 140 5.40 11.74 18.13
C PHE A 140 5.78 13.16 18.59
N LEU A 141 5.11 14.19 18.07
CA LEU A 141 5.33 15.59 18.47
C LEU A 141 4.99 15.86 19.95
N VAL A 142 4.02 15.16 20.54
CA VAL A 142 3.76 15.23 21.99
C VAL A 142 4.98 14.73 22.78
N GLY A 143 5.63 13.67 22.30
CA GLY A 143 6.81 13.09 22.95
C GLY A 143 8.02 13.98 22.85
N ASP A 144 8.23 14.55 21.68
CA ASP A 144 9.35 15.43 21.43
C ASP A 144 9.17 16.75 22.20
N ALA A 145 7.97 17.35 22.21
CA ALA A 145 7.70 18.57 22.99
C ALA A 145 7.92 18.38 24.51
N ARG A 146 7.54 17.20 25.04
CA ARG A 146 7.81 16.85 26.43
C ARG A 146 9.30 16.66 26.69
N ARG A 147 10.01 15.99 25.78
CA ARG A 147 11.46 15.77 25.88
C ARG A 147 12.23 17.08 25.94
N PHE A 148 11.85 18.06 25.13
CA PHE A 148 12.45 19.40 25.13
C PHE A 148 11.97 20.32 26.27
N GLY A 149 11.18 19.83 27.23
CA GLY A 149 10.74 20.62 28.37
C GLY A 149 9.82 21.79 28.04
N MET A 150 9.04 21.70 26.95
CA MET A 150 8.12 22.75 26.50
C MET A 150 6.66 22.41 26.87
N PRO A 151 6.16 22.80 28.05
CA PRO A 151 4.82 22.41 28.53
C PRO A 151 3.70 22.97 27.63
N ASP A 152 3.80 24.23 27.20
CA ASP A 152 2.80 24.87 26.34
C ASP A 152 2.63 24.14 25.00
N MET A 153 3.75 23.70 24.41
CA MET A 153 3.76 22.94 23.16
C MET A 153 3.24 21.51 23.37
N THR A 154 3.51 20.92 24.53
CA THR A 154 3.01 19.58 24.88
C THR A 154 1.48 19.58 24.90
N ASP A 155 0.85 20.56 25.56
CA ASP A 155 -0.61 20.66 25.60
C ASP A 155 -1.24 20.96 24.24
N TYR A 156 -0.57 21.79 23.44
CA TYR A 156 -0.98 22.08 22.07
C TYR A 156 -0.97 20.82 21.18
N PHE A 157 0.12 20.06 21.18
CA PHE A 157 0.20 18.82 20.39
C PHE A 157 -0.70 17.73 20.94
N LYS A 158 -0.93 17.68 22.26
CA LYS A 158 -1.86 16.73 22.89
C LYS A 158 -3.29 16.92 22.36
N ARG A 159 -3.78 18.16 22.30
CA ARG A 159 -5.10 18.47 21.72
C ARG A 159 -5.19 18.04 20.24
N ARG A 160 -4.13 18.28 19.46
CA ARG A 160 -4.06 17.86 18.06
C ARG A 160 -3.99 16.36 17.88
N ALA A 161 -3.29 15.64 18.75
CA ALA A 161 -3.19 14.20 18.72
C ALA A 161 -4.53 13.54 19.06
N VAL A 162 -5.27 14.07 20.04
CA VAL A 162 -6.65 13.63 20.34
C VAL A 162 -7.57 13.90 19.15
N LEU A 163 -7.53 15.10 18.56
CA LEU A 163 -8.31 15.43 17.36
C LEU A 163 -7.98 14.47 16.20
N ALA A 164 -6.70 14.22 15.93
CA ALA A 164 -6.26 13.29 14.90
C ALA A 164 -6.71 11.85 15.17
N THR A 165 -6.78 11.43 16.43
CA THR A 165 -7.34 10.13 16.83
C THR A 165 -8.83 10.06 16.47
N VAL A 166 -9.61 11.08 16.81
CA VAL A 166 -11.04 11.14 16.48
C VAL A 166 -11.25 11.10 14.96
N VAL A 167 -10.47 11.89 14.21
CA VAL A 167 -10.52 11.89 12.74
C VAL A 167 -10.16 10.52 12.18
N LEU A 168 -9.14 9.84 12.73
CA LEU A 168 -8.75 8.49 12.31
C LEU A 168 -9.86 7.47 12.57
N ILE A 169 -10.53 7.53 13.72
CA ILE A 169 -11.68 6.65 14.03
C ILE A 169 -12.83 6.89 13.04
N ILE A 170 -13.17 8.15 12.79
CA ILE A 170 -14.24 8.52 11.84
C ILE A 170 -13.89 8.04 10.43
N MET A 171 -12.70 8.36 9.93
CA MET A 171 -12.28 7.96 8.58
C MET A 171 -12.14 6.45 8.44
N GLY A 172 -11.63 5.76 9.46
CA GLY A 172 -11.57 4.30 9.50
C GLY A 172 -12.97 3.67 9.47
N THR A 173 -13.92 4.22 10.22
CA THR A 173 -15.32 3.75 10.22
C THR A 173 -15.98 3.96 8.86
N ILE A 174 -15.79 5.14 8.25
CA ILE A 174 -16.28 5.43 6.88
C ILE A 174 -15.67 4.45 5.89
N ALA A 175 -14.36 4.19 5.97
CA ALA A 175 -13.69 3.25 5.07
C ALA A 175 -14.24 1.82 5.22
N LEU A 176 -14.49 1.35 6.45
CA LEU A 176 -15.13 0.06 6.70
C LEU A 176 -16.55 -0.01 6.15
N ALA A 177 -17.34 1.06 6.32
CA ALA A 177 -18.69 1.13 5.77
C ALA A 177 -18.68 1.10 4.22
N VAL A 178 -17.81 1.89 3.58
CA VAL A 178 -17.64 1.90 2.13
C VAL A 178 -17.19 0.52 1.62
N MET A 179 -16.24 -0.13 2.30
CA MET A 179 -15.81 -1.48 1.95
C MET A 179 -16.94 -2.51 2.11
N GLY A 180 -17.79 -2.38 3.13
CA GLY A 180 -18.95 -3.24 3.33
C GLY A 180 -20.00 -3.12 2.22
N LEU A 181 -20.19 -1.91 1.69
CA LEU A 181 -21.15 -1.63 0.61
C LEU A 181 -20.63 -2.03 -0.77
N GLU A 182 -19.35 -1.76 -1.07
CA GLU A 182 -18.78 -1.99 -2.41
C GLU A 182 -18.11 -3.38 -2.57
N ASN A 183 -17.47 -3.89 -1.52
CA ASN A 183 -16.60 -5.07 -1.59
C ASN A 183 -16.69 -5.94 -0.32
N SER A 184 -17.86 -6.54 -0.10
CA SER A 184 -18.13 -7.41 1.06
C SER A 184 -17.12 -8.55 1.24
N ARG A 185 -16.44 -9.00 0.17
CA ARG A 185 -15.39 -10.03 0.23
C ARG A 185 -14.07 -9.56 0.84
N LEU A 186 -13.64 -8.32 0.58
CA LEU A 186 -12.41 -7.78 1.18
C LEU A 186 -12.63 -7.57 2.68
N LEU A 187 -13.79 -7.00 3.04
CA LEU A 187 -14.18 -6.82 4.43
C LEU A 187 -14.32 -8.17 5.14
N SER A 188 -14.96 -9.17 4.52
CA SER A 188 -15.08 -10.49 5.14
C SER A 188 -13.72 -11.17 5.28
N ALA A 189 -12.82 -11.08 4.29
CA ALA A 189 -11.47 -11.61 4.40
C ALA A 189 -10.65 -10.94 5.53
N MET A 190 -10.79 -9.63 5.73
CA MET A 190 -10.19 -8.92 6.86
C MET A 190 -10.77 -9.37 8.22
N LEU A 191 -12.07 -9.68 8.26
CA LEU A 191 -12.81 -10.03 9.49
C LEU A 191 -12.92 -11.53 9.80
N THR A 192 -12.56 -12.43 8.88
CA THR A 192 -12.56 -13.88 9.12
C THR A 192 -11.21 -14.56 8.85
N GLY A 193 -10.27 -13.85 8.23
CA GLY A 193 -8.94 -14.37 7.91
C GLY A 193 -7.86 -14.00 8.93
N LEU A 194 -6.60 -14.18 8.51
CA LEU A 194 -5.39 -13.84 9.27
C LEU A 194 -5.25 -12.34 9.60
N GLY A 195 -6.04 -11.47 8.95
CA GLY A 195 -6.09 -10.04 9.22
C GLY A 195 -6.87 -9.65 10.47
N THR A 196 -7.68 -10.56 11.03
CA THR A 196 -8.56 -10.30 12.18
C THR A 196 -7.86 -9.77 13.43
N PRO A 197 -6.75 -10.35 13.94
CA PRO A 197 -6.10 -9.84 15.14
C PRO A 197 -5.57 -8.42 14.92
N PHE A 198 -5.09 -8.10 13.72
CA PHE A 198 -4.58 -6.77 13.38
C PHE A 198 -5.72 -5.75 13.24
N ALA A 199 -6.83 -6.14 12.61
CA ALA A 199 -8.01 -5.28 12.53
C ALA A 199 -8.56 -4.96 13.94
N LEU A 200 -8.65 -5.97 14.81
CA LEU A 200 -9.08 -5.80 16.19
C LEU A 200 -8.10 -4.93 16.98
N ALA A 201 -6.79 -5.19 16.86
CA ALA A 201 -5.76 -4.37 17.50
C ALA A 201 -5.85 -2.90 17.07
N ALA A 202 -6.07 -2.60 15.78
CA ALA A 202 -6.25 -1.24 15.31
C ALA A 202 -7.51 -0.59 15.92
N VAL A 203 -8.65 -1.29 15.90
CA VAL A 203 -9.93 -0.78 16.43
C VAL A 203 -9.89 -0.54 17.94
N VAL A 204 -9.20 -1.40 18.70
CA VAL A 204 -9.11 -1.30 20.16
C VAL A 204 -8.01 -0.33 20.60
N PHE A 205 -6.82 -0.39 20.00
CA PHE A 205 -5.71 0.46 20.45
C PHE A 205 -5.85 1.92 20.03
N THR A 206 -6.56 2.22 18.94
CA THR A 206 -6.80 3.62 18.54
C THR A 206 -7.51 4.43 19.64
N PRO A 207 -8.69 4.03 20.17
CA PRO A 207 -9.34 4.75 21.26
C PRO A 207 -8.54 4.66 22.58
N VAL A 208 -7.83 3.56 22.86
CA VAL A 208 -6.94 3.47 24.03
C VAL A 208 -5.87 4.55 23.99
N VAL A 209 -5.20 4.75 22.85
CA VAL A 209 -4.20 5.82 22.67
C VAL A 209 -4.86 7.19 22.80
N GLY A 210 -6.02 7.40 22.17
CA GLY A 210 -6.78 8.63 22.31
C GLY A 210 -7.12 8.97 23.76
N PHE A 211 -7.55 7.96 24.53
CA PHE A 211 -7.85 8.10 25.95
C PHE A 211 -6.60 8.39 26.78
N LEU A 212 -5.48 7.70 26.51
CA LEU A 212 -4.20 7.93 27.19
C LEU A 212 -3.72 9.38 26.98
N LEU A 213 -3.78 9.85 25.73
CA LEU A 213 -3.45 11.23 25.36
C LEU A 213 -4.41 12.24 26.00
N TRP A 214 -5.71 11.95 26.02
CA TRP A 214 -6.70 12.82 26.64
C TRP A 214 -6.51 12.94 28.16
N ARG A 215 -6.18 11.83 28.84
CA ARG A 215 -5.86 11.79 30.27
C ARG A 215 -4.46 12.33 30.61
N GLY A 216 -3.63 12.64 29.61
CA GLY A 216 -2.25 13.06 29.83
C GLY A 216 -1.33 11.94 30.33
N ILE A 217 -1.73 10.68 30.17
CA ILE A 217 -0.92 9.52 30.50
C ILE A 217 0.03 9.28 29.32
N LEU A 218 1.29 9.67 29.49
CA LEU A 218 2.29 9.63 28.42
C LEU A 218 3.23 8.42 28.53
N LEU A 219 2.71 7.31 29.06
CA LEU A 219 3.42 6.04 29.16
C LEU A 219 2.99 5.12 28.00
N TRP A 220 3.94 4.47 27.31
CA TRP A 220 3.72 3.52 26.20
C TRP A 220 2.95 4.03 24.96
N TYR A 221 2.41 5.25 24.97
CA TYR A 221 1.57 5.77 23.89
C TYR A 221 2.29 5.85 22.54
N ARG A 222 3.61 6.14 22.48
CA ARG A 222 4.38 6.12 21.21
C ARG A 222 4.38 4.73 20.58
N THR A 223 4.71 3.72 21.38
CA THR A 223 4.71 2.32 20.94
C THR A 223 3.32 1.89 20.50
N LEU A 224 2.28 2.23 21.28
CA LEU A 224 0.89 1.95 20.91
C LEU A 224 0.47 2.67 19.62
N SER A 225 0.87 3.92 19.38
CA SER A 225 0.62 4.63 18.12
C SER A 225 1.26 3.91 16.92
N VAL A 226 2.48 3.40 17.07
CA VAL A 226 3.14 2.58 16.04
C VAL A 226 2.38 1.28 15.83
N VAL A 227 1.96 0.61 16.91
CA VAL A 227 1.15 -0.62 16.83
C VAL A 227 -0.17 -0.37 16.11
N VAL A 228 -0.86 0.74 16.37
CA VAL A 228 -2.11 1.11 15.68
C VAL A 228 -1.91 1.22 14.17
N VAL A 229 -0.92 2.02 13.74
CA VAL A 229 -0.67 2.23 12.30
C VAL A 229 -0.15 0.97 11.64
N GLY A 230 0.76 0.24 12.29
CA GLY A 230 1.27 -1.04 11.80
C GLY A 230 0.14 -2.06 11.66
N SER A 231 -0.76 -2.15 12.64
CA SER A 231 -1.90 -3.06 12.60
C SER A 231 -2.88 -2.71 11.47
N LEU A 232 -3.10 -1.43 11.16
CA LEU A 232 -3.90 -1.04 9.98
C LEU A 232 -3.30 -1.58 8.68
N VAL A 233 -1.97 -1.46 8.52
CA VAL A 233 -1.25 -1.94 7.32
C VAL A 233 -1.30 -3.47 7.24
N PHE A 234 -1.02 -4.17 8.34
CA PHE A 234 -1.08 -5.63 8.37
C PHE A 234 -2.50 -6.17 8.17
N ALA A 235 -3.51 -5.57 8.79
CA ALA A 235 -4.91 -5.94 8.59
C ALA A 235 -5.25 -5.91 7.10
N TRP A 236 -4.87 -4.85 6.40
CA TRP A 236 -5.09 -4.72 4.97
C TRP A 236 -4.29 -5.74 4.16
N GLY A 237 -2.98 -5.89 4.42
CA GLY A 237 -2.11 -6.81 3.70
C GLY A 237 -2.59 -8.26 3.80
N PHE A 238 -3.01 -8.70 4.99
CA PHE A 238 -3.60 -10.03 5.19
C PHE A 238 -5.01 -10.13 4.61
N GLY A 239 -5.80 -9.07 4.65
CA GLY A 239 -7.12 -9.02 4.03
C GLY A 239 -7.10 -9.19 2.51
N GLN A 240 -6.02 -8.75 1.86
CA GLN A 240 -5.84 -8.89 0.42
C GLN A 240 -5.35 -10.29 0.01
N SER A 241 -4.65 -11.00 0.90
CA SER A 241 -4.18 -12.36 0.65
C SER A 241 -5.34 -13.32 0.38
N PRO A 242 -5.27 -14.19 -0.67
CA PRO A 242 -4.11 -14.53 -1.50
C PRO A 242 -4.00 -13.78 -2.84
N TYR A 243 -4.79 -12.73 -3.06
CA TYR A 243 -4.88 -12.04 -4.34
C TYR A 243 -3.99 -10.80 -4.39
N LEU A 244 -3.19 -10.66 -5.46
CA LEU A 244 -2.43 -9.45 -5.72
C LEU A 244 -3.30 -8.46 -6.52
N LEU A 245 -4.05 -8.96 -7.51
CA LEU A 245 -5.13 -8.25 -8.18
C LEU A 245 -6.42 -9.06 -8.02
N PRO A 246 -7.45 -8.52 -7.35
CA PRO A 246 -8.71 -9.24 -7.16
C PRO A 246 -9.25 -9.80 -8.49
N ARG A 247 -9.56 -11.10 -8.50
CA ARG A 247 -10.09 -11.87 -9.64
C ARG A 247 -9.17 -12.08 -10.85
N GLN A 248 -7.95 -11.52 -10.86
CA GLN A 248 -7.06 -11.58 -12.03
C GLN A 248 -5.72 -12.24 -11.73
N LEU A 249 -5.14 -12.01 -10.55
CA LEU A 249 -3.79 -12.48 -10.25
C LEU A 249 -3.64 -12.85 -8.77
N THR A 250 -3.30 -14.11 -8.49
CA THR A 250 -2.91 -14.56 -7.15
C THR A 250 -1.43 -14.33 -6.90
N ILE A 251 -1.02 -14.24 -5.63
CA ILE A 251 0.39 -14.09 -5.24
C ILE A 251 1.22 -15.25 -5.79
N ALA A 252 0.69 -16.48 -5.75
CA ALA A 252 1.36 -17.66 -6.29
C ALA A 252 1.55 -17.62 -7.82
N GLN A 253 0.61 -17.01 -8.56
CA GLN A 253 0.72 -16.85 -10.01
C GLN A 253 1.62 -15.68 -10.41
N ALA A 254 1.76 -14.67 -9.55
CA ALA A 254 2.67 -13.55 -9.74
C ALA A 254 4.11 -13.85 -9.32
N ALA A 255 4.34 -14.99 -8.65
CA ALA A 255 5.63 -15.34 -8.11
C ALA A 255 6.67 -15.49 -9.24
N PRO A 256 7.85 -14.85 -9.10
CA PRO A 256 8.92 -15.01 -10.08
C PRO A 256 9.51 -16.44 -10.02
N PRO A 257 10.31 -16.86 -11.01
CA PRO A 257 11.01 -18.14 -10.96
C PRO A 257 11.80 -18.29 -9.64
N PHE A 258 11.88 -19.52 -9.11
CA PHE A 258 12.45 -19.83 -7.79
C PHE A 258 13.80 -19.16 -7.50
N GLY A 259 14.71 -19.10 -8.48
CA GLY A 259 16.00 -18.43 -8.31
C GLY A 259 15.90 -16.93 -8.02
N THR A 260 14.97 -16.23 -8.69
CA THR A 260 14.71 -14.80 -8.47
C THR A 260 13.93 -14.59 -7.17
N GLU A 261 13.02 -15.49 -6.82
CA GLU A 261 12.29 -15.45 -5.55
C GLU A 261 13.25 -15.49 -4.35
N VAL A 262 14.15 -16.50 -4.32
CA VAL A 262 15.16 -16.64 -3.26
C VAL A 262 16.05 -15.41 -3.18
N LEU A 263 16.51 -14.89 -4.32
CA LEU A 263 17.35 -13.68 -4.34
C LEU A 263 16.61 -12.46 -3.76
N LEU A 264 15.35 -12.23 -4.15
CA LEU A 264 14.54 -11.13 -3.62
C LEU A 264 14.28 -11.29 -2.11
N SER A 265 14.08 -12.52 -1.62
CA SER A 265 13.95 -12.81 -0.20
C SER A 265 15.23 -12.49 0.57
N ILE A 266 16.39 -12.87 0.04
CA ILE A 266 17.70 -12.57 0.65
C ILE A 266 17.93 -11.05 0.67
N VAL A 267 17.67 -10.35 -0.43
CA VAL A 267 17.81 -8.88 -0.49
C VAL A 267 16.86 -8.21 0.50
N THR A 268 15.62 -8.66 0.60
CA THR A 268 14.65 -8.13 1.57
C THR A 268 15.12 -8.36 3.00
N LEU A 269 15.60 -9.56 3.31
CA LEU A 269 16.16 -9.88 4.62
C LEU A 269 17.36 -8.98 4.95
N LEU A 270 18.27 -8.81 3.99
CA LEU A 270 19.44 -7.94 4.15
C LEU A 270 19.03 -6.49 4.43
N VAL A 271 18.04 -5.97 3.70
CA VAL A 271 17.49 -4.63 3.94
C VAL A 271 16.90 -4.53 5.35
N VAL A 272 16.12 -5.51 5.78
CA VAL A 272 15.53 -5.52 7.13
C VAL A 272 16.61 -5.55 8.22
N VAL A 273 17.61 -6.42 8.08
CA VAL A 273 18.72 -6.59 9.04
C VAL A 273 19.65 -5.38 9.06
N LEU A 274 19.78 -4.63 7.95
CA LEU A 274 20.61 -3.44 7.91
C LEU A 274 19.86 -2.19 8.40
N VAL A 275 18.63 -1.99 7.92
CA VAL A 275 17.86 -0.76 8.12
C VAL A 275 17.24 -0.70 9.51
N LEU A 276 16.61 -1.78 10.00
CA LEU A 276 15.94 -1.74 11.30
C LEU A 276 16.90 -1.47 12.45
N PRO A 277 18.08 -2.13 12.55
CA PRO A 277 19.03 -1.85 13.62
C PRO A 277 19.63 -0.46 13.51
N SER A 278 19.92 0.01 12.28
CA SER A 278 20.42 1.38 12.08
C SER A 278 19.41 2.43 12.56
N LEU A 279 18.13 2.25 12.25
CA LEU A 279 17.07 3.17 12.66
C LEU A 279 16.80 3.08 14.17
N ALA A 280 16.82 1.87 14.74
CA ALA A 280 16.70 1.67 16.18
C ALA A 280 17.87 2.32 16.94
N LEU A 281 19.10 2.15 16.45
CA LEU A 281 20.28 2.79 17.02
C LEU A 281 20.19 4.32 16.93
N LEU A 282 19.75 4.86 15.78
CA LEU A 282 19.55 6.29 15.61
C LEU A 282 18.52 6.85 16.60
N VAL A 283 17.36 6.20 16.72
CA VAL A 283 16.30 6.60 17.66
C VAL A 283 16.77 6.47 19.11
N TYR A 284 17.58 5.45 19.42
CA TYR A 284 18.13 5.25 20.75
C TYR A 284 19.14 6.34 21.13
N LEU A 285 20.09 6.67 20.24
CA LEU A 285 21.07 7.72 20.45
C LEU A 285 20.42 9.10 20.53
N ASP A 286 19.46 9.36 19.64
CA ASP A 286 18.65 10.57 19.70
C ASP A 286 17.95 10.66 21.07
N GLN A 287 17.24 9.62 21.50
CA GLN A 287 16.52 9.64 22.79
C GLN A 287 17.40 9.80 24.02
N ARG A 288 18.70 9.49 23.96
CA ARG A 288 19.65 9.67 25.06
C ARG A 288 20.21 11.09 25.18
N GLY A 289 19.99 11.95 24.18
CA GLY A 289 20.55 13.30 24.17
C GLY A 289 22.03 13.34 23.77
N ASP A 290 22.62 12.22 23.36
CA ASP A 290 24.05 12.12 22.98
C ASP A 290 24.40 12.90 21.69
N LEU A 291 23.39 13.45 21.01
CA LEU A 291 23.51 14.26 19.78
C LEU A 291 23.28 15.76 20.01
N GLU A 292 22.96 16.18 21.25
CA GLU A 292 22.79 17.59 21.57
C GLU A 292 24.18 18.21 21.82
N SER A 293 24.56 19.19 20.97
CA SER A 293 25.76 19.98 21.20
C SER A 293 25.59 20.81 22.49
N PRO A 294 26.61 20.88 23.36
CA PRO A 294 26.54 21.58 24.65
C PRO A 294 26.23 23.07 24.52
#